data_AF-A0A1B6FBY6-F1
#
_entry.id   AF-A0A1B6FBY6-F1
#
_cell.length_a   1.000
_cell.length_b   1.000
_cell.length_c   1.000
_cell.angle_alpha   90.00
_cell.angle_beta   90.00
_cell.angle_gamma   90.00
#
_symmetry.space_group_name_H-M   'P 1'
#
loop_
_entity.id
_entity.type
_entity.pdbx_description
1 polymer ?
#
loop_
_entity_poly.entity_id
_entity_poly.type
_entity_poly.pdbx_seq_one_letter_code
_entity_poly.pdbx_strand_id
1 'polypeptide(L)'
;GTDAGSVQDETSSSGNKEDDEDDDDDSDDRIDTQQYDPDRLKAFNMFVRLFVDENLDRMVPISKQPKEKIQAIIDSCTRQFPEFSERARKRIRTYLKSCRRNKRA
;
A
#
# COMPACT_ATOMS: atom_id res chain seq x y z
N GLY A 1 51.79 19.35 35.61
CA GLY A 1 51.14 19.99 34.46
C GLY A 1 50.19 18.98 33.86
N THR A 2 48.90 19.28 33.88
CA THR A 2 47.84 18.55 33.20
C THR A 2 47.90 18.87 31.71
N ASP A 3 48.04 17.85 30.86
CA ASP A 3 48.06 18.01 29.40
C ASP A 3 46.84 17.33 28.74
N ALA A 4 46.39 18.01 27.68
CA ALA A 4 45.36 17.77 26.68
C ALA A 4 44.70 16.37 26.64
N GLY A 5 43.38 16.23 26.48
CA GLY A 5 42.52 17.02 25.60
C GLY A 5 42.62 16.53 24.16
N SER A 6 41.94 15.43 23.80
CA SER A 6 41.53 15.23 22.41
C SER A 6 40.30 14.35 22.33
N VAL A 7 39.20 14.99 22.00
CA VAL A 7 37.93 14.40 21.56
C VAL A 7 38.14 13.79 20.16
N GLN A 8 37.68 12.55 19.98
CA GLN A 8 37.59 11.77 18.74
C GLN A 8 36.32 10.93 18.91
N ASP A 9 35.41 10.72 17.98
CA ASP A 9 35.32 10.98 16.54
C ASP A 9 33.82 10.96 16.20
N GLU A 10 33.42 11.85 15.30
CA GLU A 10 32.06 12.06 14.83
C GLU A 10 31.61 10.88 13.93
N THR A 11 31.07 9.81 14.50
CA THR A 11 30.40 8.79 13.68
C THR A 11 28.97 9.26 13.37
N SER A 12 28.85 10.11 12.35
CA SER A 12 27.60 10.32 11.63
C SER A 12 27.24 9.04 10.89
N SER A 13 26.28 8.27 11.42
CA SER A 13 25.56 7.27 10.63
C SER A 13 24.10 7.64 10.65
N SER A 14 23.76 8.62 9.81
CA SER A 14 22.38 8.99 9.51
C SER A 14 21.68 7.77 8.92
N GLY A 15 20.78 7.19 9.70
CA GLY A 15 19.95 6.07 9.29
C GLY A 15 19.09 6.45 8.10
N ASN A 16 19.34 5.79 6.97
CA ASN A 16 18.40 5.75 5.86
C ASN A 16 18.03 4.28 5.63
N LYS A 17 17.32 3.69 6.59
CA LYS A 17 16.48 2.52 6.32
C LYS A 17 15.21 3.07 5.70
N GLU A 18 15.27 3.34 4.40
CA GLU A 18 14.05 3.44 3.62
C GLU A 18 13.40 2.06 3.71
N ASP A 19 12.31 2.00 4.47
CA ASP A 19 11.33 0.91 4.57
C ASP A 19 10.85 0.53 3.16
N ASP A 20 11.67 -0.20 2.41
CA ASP A 20 11.19 -1.14 1.42
C ASP A 20 10.74 -2.39 2.20
N GLU A 21 9.58 -2.27 2.86
CA GLU A 21 8.74 -3.41 3.20
C GLU A 21 8.25 -4.02 1.86
N ASP A 22 9.16 -4.69 1.16
CA ASP A 22 8.85 -5.61 0.07
C ASP A 22 8.32 -6.90 0.71
N ASP A 23 7.13 -6.80 1.31
CA ASP A 23 6.39 -7.97 1.76
C ASP A 23 5.87 -8.66 0.49
N ASP A 24 6.59 -9.71 0.11
CA ASP A 24 6.46 -10.53 -1.10
C ASP A 24 5.33 -11.57 -0.94
N ASP A 25 4.19 -11.16 -0.38
CA ASP A 25 2.99 -12.00 -0.32
C ASP A 25 2.07 -11.75 -1.52
N ASP A 26 2.56 -12.06 -2.72
CA ASP A 26 1.74 -12.23 -3.92
C ASP A 26 1.03 -13.61 -3.92
N SER A 27 1.27 -14.44 -2.88
CA SER A 27 0.80 -15.82 -2.82
C SER A 27 -0.66 -15.96 -2.35
N ASP A 28 -1.24 -14.92 -1.74
CA ASP A 28 -2.63 -14.89 -1.29
C ASP A 28 -3.56 -14.11 -2.26
N ASP A 29 -3.19 -14.07 -3.55
CA ASP A 29 -4.06 -13.65 -4.67
C ASP A 29 -4.67 -14.86 -5.41
N ARG A 30 -4.59 -16.07 -4.83
CA ARG A 30 -5.45 -17.21 -5.21
C ARG A 30 -6.86 -16.93 -4.70
N ILE A 31 -7.49 -15.94 -5.31
CA ILE A 31 -8.92 -15.68 -5.21
C ILE A 31 -9.58 -17.01 -5.55
N ASP A 32 -10.31 -17.57 -4.60
CA ASP A 32 -11.21 -18.68 -4.90
C ASP A 32 -12.34 -18.11 -5.78
N THR A 33 -12.03 -17.98 -7.07
CA THR A 33 -12.92 -17.46 -8.10
C THR A 33 -14.16 -18.33 -8.26
N GLN A 34 -14.20 -19.51 -7.63
CA GLN A 34 -15.37 -20.37 -7.54
C GLN A 34 -16.33 -19.95 -6.41
N GLN A 35 -15.91 -19.15 -5.42
CA GLN A 35 -16.75 -18.73 -4.29
C GLN A 35 -17.65 -17.53 -4.60
N TYR A 36 -17.30 -16.72 -5.60
CA TYR A 36 -17.96 -15.44 -5.86
C TYR A 36 -18.37 -15.29 -7.31
N ASP A 37 -19.46 -14.56 -7.52
CA ASP A 37 -19.92 -14.16 -8.85
C ASP A 37 -18.79 -13.41 -9.59
N PRO A 38 -18.34 -13.91 -10.76
CA PRO A 38 -17.25 -13.31 -11.54
C PRO A 38 -17.55 -11.86 -11.96
N ASP A 39 -18.82 -11.52 -12.21
CA ASP A 39 -19.20 -10.17 -12.60
C ASP A 39 -19.12 -9.20 -11.42
N ARG A 40 -19.53 -9.65 -10.22
CA ARG A 40 -19.37 -8.86 -8.99
C ARG A 40 -17.90 -8.67 -8.64
N LEU A 41 -17.08 -9.72 -8.78
CA LEU A 41 -15.64 -9.61 -8.55
C LEU A 41 -14.98 -8.64 -9.53
N LYS A 42 -15.37 -8.67 -10.81
CA LYS A 42 -14.89 -7.71 -11.81
C LYS A 42 -15.32 -6.28 -11.49
N ALA A 43 -16.59 -6.09 -11.10
CA ALA A 43 -17.12 -4.79 -10.70
C ALA A 43 -16.38 -4.22 -9.47
N PHE A 44 -16.13 -5.05 -8.45
CA PHE A 44 -15.32 -4.67 -7.29
C PHE A 44 -13.90 -4.23 -7.69
N ASN A 45 -13.25 -5.00 -8.56
CA ASN A 45 -11.90 -4.66 -9.04
C ASN A 45 -11.87 -3.35 -9.83
N MET A 46 -12.89 -3.08 -10.66
CA MET A 46 -13.03 -1.80 -11.37
C MET A 46 -13.29 -0.66 -10.39
N PHE A 47 -14.20 -0.85 -9.44
CA PHE A 47 -14.57 0.15 -8.46
C PHE A 47 -13.37 0.60 -7.62
N VAL A 48 -12.59 -0.34 -7.09
CA VAL A 48 -11.38 0.00 -6.31
C VAL A 48 -10.37 0.76 -7.17
N ARG A 49 -10.13 0.35 -8.43
CA ARG A 49 -9.18 1.03 -9.32
C ARG A 49 -9.58 2.48 -9.59
N LEU A 50 -10.83 2.71 -9.96
CA LEU A 50 -11.35 4.06 -10.23
C LEU A 50 -11.23 4.97 -9.02
N PHE A 51 -11.65 4.49 -7.84
CA PHE A 51 -11.57 5.27 -6.61
C PHE A 51 -10.14 5.57 -6.18
N VAL A 52 -9.22 4.62 -6.32
CA VAL A 52 -7.80 4.85 -6.02
C VAL A 52 -7.20 5.86 -6.99
N ASP A 53 -7.48 5.74 -8.29
CA ASP A 53 -6.98 6.67 -9.31
C ASP A 53 -7.47 8.11 -9.09
N GLU A 54 -8.72 8.28 -8.64
CA GLU A 54 -9.34 9.59 -8.40
C GLU A 54 -8.93 10.21 -7.05
N ASN A 55 -8.78 9.39 -6.01
CA ASN A 55 -8.66 9.89 -4.65
C ASN A 55 -7.24 9.84 -4.07
N LEU A 56 -6.37 8.94 -4.55
CA LEU A 56 -5.03 8.68 -3.98
C LEU A 56 -3.90 8.96 -4.98
N ASP A 57 -2.68 9.17 -4.46
CA ASP A 57 -1.50 9.34 -5.31
C ASP A 57 -0.85 8.00 -5.65
N ARG A 58 -0.92 7.58 -6.91
CA ARG A 58 -0.35 6.31 -7.40
C ARG A 58 1.16 6.17 -7.23
N MET A 59 1.88 7.27 -6.99
CA MET A 59 3.32 7.26 -6.77
C MET A 59 3.70 6.97 -5.31
N VAL A 60 2.74 7.06 -4.39
CA VAL A 60 2.97 7.02 -2.95
C VAL A 60 2.46 5.70 -2.36
N PRO A 61 3.23 5.03 -1.47
CA PRO A 61 2.77 3.79 -0.83
C PRO A 61 1.55 4.05 0.06
N ILE A 62 0.73 3.01 0.26
CA ILE A 62 -0.53 3.11 1.04
C ILE A 62 -0.33 3.71 2.45
N SER A 63 0.82 3.47 3.08
CA SER A 63 1.15 3.97 4.44
C SER A 63 1.30 5.50 4.50
N LYS A 64 1.68 6.13 3.38
CA LYS A 64 1.89 7.58 3.25
C LYS A 64 0.69 8.32 2.64
N GLN A 65 -0.39 7.59 2.32
CA GLN A 65 -1.62 8.19 1.81
C GLN A 65 -2.47 8.79 2.94
N PRO A 66 -3.37 9.73 2.63
CA PRO A 66 -4.38 10.20 3.58
C PRO A 66 -5.25 9.04 4.08
N LYS A 67 -5.24 8.80 5.40
CA LYS A 67 -5.95 7.67 6.02
C LYS A 67 -7.46 7.78 5.82
N GLU A 68 -7.97 9.01 5.83
CA GLU A 68 -9.38 9.36 5.68
C GLU A 68 -9.87 8.97 4.28
N LYS A 69 -9.05 9.22 3.25
CA LYS A 69 -9.38 8.84 1.87
C LYS A 69 -9.36 7.32 1.69
N ILE A 70 -8.37 6.63 2.25
CA ILE A 70 -8.35 5.15 2.23
C ILE A 70 -9.60 4.61 2.91
N GLN A 71 -9.96 5.13 4.08
CA GLN A 71 -11.13 4.68 4.82
C GLN A 71 -12.42 4.94 4.05
N ALA A 72 -12.57 6.09 3.40
CA ALA A 72 -13.73 6.40 2.57
C ALA A 72 -13.90 5.42 1.40
N ILE A 73 -12.79 4.98 0.77
CA ILE A 73 -12.82 3.95 -0.28
C ILE A 73 -13.22 2.60 0.31
N ILE A 74 -12.65 2.20 1.46
CA ILE A 74 -13.01 0.95 2.15
C ILE A 74 -14.49 0.95 2.53
N ASP A 75 -14.99 2.01 3.15
CA ASP A 75 -16.40 2.12 3.56
C ASP A 75 -17.34 2.05 2.35
N SER A 76 -16.93 2.64 1.22
CA SER A 76 -17.67 2.55 -0.04
C SER A 76 -17.66 1.12 -0.61
N CYS A 77 -16.53 0.42 -0.52
CA CYS A 77 -16.45 -1.00 -0.88
C CYS A 77 -17.33 -1.86 0.03
N THR A 78 -17.30 -1.65 1.35
CA THR A 78 -18.10 -2.41 2.32
C THR A 78 -19.61 -2.22 2.09
N ARG A 79 -20.05 -1.03 1.66
CA ARG A 79 -21.45 -0.77 1.33
C ARG A 79 -21.89 -1.42 0.00
N GLN A 80 -21.07 -1.32 -1.05
CA GLN A 80 -21.43 -1.80 -2.40
C GLN A 80 -21.16 -3.29 -2.60
N PHE A 81 -20.12 -3.79 -1.91
CA PHE A 81 -19.58 -5.14 -2.03
C PHE A 81 -19.25 -5.70 -0.63
N PRO A 82 -20.27 -5.93 0.23
CA PRO A 82 -20.04 -6.40 1.60
C PRO A 82 -19.25 -7.71 1.65
N GLU A 83 -19.43 -8.59 0.67
CA GLU A 83 -18.68 -9.85 0.53
C GLU A 83 -17.18 -9.69 0.24
N PHE A 84 -16.73 -8.48 -0.15
CA PHE A 84 -15.33 -8.17 -0.43
C PHE A 84 -14.74 -7.11 0.54
N SER A 85 -15.44 -6.78 1.62
CA SER A 85 -15.05 -5.74 2.58
C SER A 85 -13.64 -5.96 3.16
N GLU A 86 -13.34 -7.17 3.60
CA GLU A 86 -12.02 -7.56 4.14
C GLU A 86 -10.90 -7.48 3.07
N ARG A 87 -11.28 -7.55 1.79
CA ARG A 87 -10.34 -7.53 0.66
C ARG A 87 -10.04 -6.12 0.15
N ALA A 88 -10.89 -5.13 0.44
CA ALA A 88 -10.75 -3.77 -0.08
C ALA A 88 -9.38 -3.15 0.24
N ARG A 89 -8.94 -3.23 1.50
CA ARG A 89 -7.65 -2.66 1.93
C ARG A 89 -6.46 -3.32 1.25
N LYS A 90 -6.45 -4.65 1.17
CA LYS A 90 -5.40 -5.42 0.48
C LYS A 90 -5.37 -5.04 -1.00
N ARG A 91 -6.54 -4.94 -1.64
CA ARG A 91 -6.63 -4.60 -3.06
C ARG A 91 -6.10 -3.21 -3.40
N ILE A 92 -6.40 -2.21 -2.56
CA ILE A 92 -5.83 -0.85 -2.68
C ILE A 92 -4.30 -0.89 -2.61
N ARG A 93 -3.75 -1.62 -1.62
CA ARG A 93 -2.29 -1.78 -1.45
C ARG A 93 -1.65 -2.41 -2.69
N THR A 94 -2.18 -3.54 -3.17
CA THR A 94 -1.64 -4.25 -4.34
C THR A 94 -1.70 -3.38 -5.59
N TYR A 95 -2.79 -2.62 -5.78
CA TYR A 95 -2.92 -1.73 -6.94
C TYR A 95 -1.89 -0.59 -6.90
N LEU A 96 -1.74 0.12 -5.78
CA LEU A 96 -0.71 1.16 -5.61
C LEU A 96 0.72 0.59 -5.81
N LYS A 97 0.98 -0.62 -5.29
CA LYS A 97 2.25 -1.34 -5.49
C LYS A 97 2.50 -1.60 -6.97
N SER A 98 1.52 -2.12 -7.70
CA SER A 98 1.61 -2.36 -9.16
C SER A 98 1.81 -1.05 -9.93
N CYS A 99 1.08 0.02 -9.63
CA CYS A 99 1.27 1.33 -10.28
C CYS A 99 2.71 1.84 -10.14
N ARG A 100 3.33 1.67 -8.97
CA ARG A 100 4.73 2.08 -8.73
C ARG A 100 5.73 1.20 -9.49
N ARG A 101 5.53 -0.12 -9.53
CA ARG A 101 6.43 -1.06 -10.24
C ARG A 101 6.44 -0.81 -11.74
N ASN A 102 5.27 -0.63 -12.36
CA ASN A 102 5.13 -0.48 -13.82
C ASN A 102 5.76 0.82 -14.37
N LYS A 103 6.06 1.82 -13.54
CA LYS A 103 6.73 3.06 -13.95
C LYS A 103 8.27 2.98 -13.86
N ARG A 104 8.80 2.00 -13.14
CA ARG A 104 10.26 1.74 -13.06
C ARG A 104 10.76 0.83 -14.19
N ALA A 105 9.83 0.26 -14.98
CA ALA A 105 10.10 -0.59 -16.14
C ALA A 105 10.18 0.22 -17.43
#